data_AF-A0A817JSJ6-F1
#
_entry.id   AF-A0A817JSJ6-F1
#
_cell.length_a   1.000
_cell.length_b   1.000
_cell.length_c   1.000
_cell.angle_alpha   90.00
_cell.angle_beta   90.00
_cell.angle_gamma   90.00
#
_symmetry.space_group_name_H-M   'P 1'
#
loop_
_entity.id
_entity.type
_entity.pdbx_description
1 polymer ?
#
loop_
_entity_poly.entity_id
_entity_poly.type
_entity_poly.pdbx_seq_one_letter_code
_entity_poly.pdbx_strand_id
1 'polypeptide(L)'
;MHEPGNVLLFFAKNNLNFELAYCINYEDFHSRPLFPHIFVKNVSFQVNFGQLNTKYSLQSGFRFINDYYEDDRIRGTLGPSSKEECEIIMMVGLPGAGKSFWVERHCAINIDKKYVVLSTNNIIYQMKIDNYEGSHDMMDRAMQCLRIMFDIAACRKRNIIIDQTNVYGNNRRRKMSLFDGFYRRAVVVIPDDNEYQRRRFKQQIEQDKFIPDSFVNQMKANFDLPEVADVFDDVEYAELTFRYARDLVMYYRHQNQIIKETLRKKNKRKTIDNHWFHIKKNNNRSIQFSHDRHSNNIDLSFNHYHSPLLSHSKQHRHCLSTFNHHYYRYKNGSK
;
A
#
# COMPACT_ATOMS: atom_id res chain seq x y z
N MET A 1 -47.72 -19.06 12.70
CA MET A 1 -46.93 -18.04 13.41
C MET A 1 -45.49 -18.52 13.35
N HIS A 2 -44.67 -17.96 12.46
CA HIS A 2 -43.24 -18.29 12.44
C HIS A 2 -42.58 -17.52 13.59
N GLU A 3 -41.91 -18.23 14.50
CA GLU A 3 -41.02 -17.58 15.46
C GLU A 3 -40.03 -16.67 14.68
N PRO A 4 -39.76 -15.44 15.16
CA PRO A 4 -38.81 -14.54 14.53
C PRO A 4 -37.39 -15.04 14.81
N GLY A 5 -37.00 -16.15 14.19
CA GLY A 5 -35.82 -16.91 14.60
C GLY A 5 -34.85 -17.11 13.45
N ASN A 6 -33.99 -16.13 13.24
CA ASN A 6 -32.79 -16.17 12.38
C ASN A 6 -32.99 -16.03 10.86
N VAL A 7 -32.10 -15.25 10.24
CA VAL A 7 -31.85 -15.16 8.80
C VAL A 7 -30.81 -16.23 8.43
N LEU A 8 -31.18 -17.12 7.52
CA LEU A 8 -30.31 -18.18 7.02
C LEU A 8 -29.72 -17.79 5.67
N LEU A 9 -28.40 -17.87 5.54
CA LEU A 9 -27.71 -17.71 4.25
C LEU A 9 -27.14 -19.05 3.80
N PHE A 10 -27.44 -19.42 2.57
CA PHE A 10 -26.94 -20.62 1.90
C PHE A 10 -26.22 -20.22 0.61
N PHE A 11 -25.32 -21.09 0.16
CA PHE A 11 -24.78 -21.02 -1.20
C PHE A 11 -25.12 -22.31 -1.95
N ALA A 12 -25.30 -22.19 -3.25
CA ALA A 12 -25.48 -23.32 -4.13
C ALA A 12 -24.32 -23.37 -5.13
N LYS A 13 -23.82 -24.58 -5.42
CA LYS A 13 -22.86 -24.81 -6.49
C LYS A 13 -23.53 -25.70 -7.51
N ASN A 14 -23.65 -25.22 -8.75
CA ASN A 14 -24.29 -25.95 -9.85
C ASN A 14 -25.71 -26.44 -9.49
N ASN A 15 -26.53 -25.57 -8.87
CA ASN A 15 -27.88 -25.88 -8.35
C ASN A 15 -27.97 -26.92 -7.23
N LEU A 16 -26.84 -27.39 -6.70
CA LEU A 16 -26.81 -28.20 -5.48
C LEU A 16 -26.62 -27.28 -4.28
N ASN A 17 -27.59 -27.25 -3.38
CA ASN A 17 -27.47 -26.53 -2.11
C ASN A 17 -26.33 -27.11 -1.29
N PHE A 18 -25.44 -26.24 -0.84
CA PHE A 18 -24.45 -26.58 0.16
C PHE A 18 -25.01 -26.35 1.57
N GLU A 19 -24.18 -26.66 2.55
CA GLU A 19 -24.47 -26.44 3.97
C GLU A 19 -24.79 -24.96 4.28
N LEU A 20 -25.46 -24.76 5.42
CA LEU A 20 -25.77 -23.45 5.96
C LEU A 20 -24.49 -22.63 6.12
N ALA A 21 -24.39 -21.51 5.40
CA ALA A 21 -23.21 -20.66 5.41
C ALA A 21 -23.19 -19.77 6.65
N TYR A 22 -24.33 -19.16 6.95
CA TYR A 22 -24.50 -18.29 8.10
C TYR A 22 -25.91 -18.42 8.67
N CYS A 23 -25.98 -18.40 10.00
CA CYS A 23 -27.20 -18.23 10.77
C CYS A 23 -27.06 -16.92 11.54
N ILE A 24 -27.88 -15.92 11.22
CA ILE A 24 -27.80 -14.58 11.82
C ILE A 24 -29.09 -14.35 12.60
N ASN A 25 -29.02 -13.94 13.86
CA ASN A 25 -30.22 -13.59 14.60
C ASN A 25 -30.93 -12.39 13.93
N TYR A 26 -32.25 -12.51 13.74
CA TYR A 26 -33.05 -11.45 13.12
C TYR A 26 -33.00 -10.15 13.95
N GLU A 27 -32.89 -10.25 15.28
CA GLU A 27 -32.76 -9.09 16.15
C GLU A 27 -31.46 -8.31 15.90
N ASP A 28 -30.34 -9.00 15.63
CA ASP A 28 -29.05 -8.37 15.28
C ASP A 28 -29.10 -7.60 13.95
N PHE A 29 -30.06 -7.95 13.10
CA PHE A 29 -30.26 -7.33 11.80
C PHE A 29 -30.69 -5.87 11.94
N HIS A 30 -31.48 -5.52 12.96
CA HIS A 30 -32.09 -4.19 13.15
C HIS A 30 -32.65 -3.59 11.84
N SER A 31 -33.25 -4.43 10.98
CA SER A 31 -33.73 -4.05 9.64
C SER A 31 -32.69 -3.46 8.67
N ARG A 32 -31.38 -3.62 8.94
CA ARG A 32 -30.30 -3.13 8.05
C ARG A 32 -30.20 -4.01 6.80
N PRO A 33 -30.00 -3.47 5.59
CA PRO A 33 -29.87 -4.28 4.38
C PRO A 33 -28.63 -5.18 4.43
N LEU A 34 -28.72 -6.37 3.83
CA LEU A 34 -27.55 -7.20 3.56
C LEU A 34 -26.77 -6.66 2.36
N PHE A 35 -25.45 -6.70 2.45
CA PHE A 35 -24.56 -6.43 1.33
C PHE A 35 -23.78 -7.71 1.01
N PRO A 36 -24.17 -8.47 -0.02
CA PRO A 36 -23.44 -9.67 -0.41
C PRO A 36 -22.07 -9.25 -0.97
N HIS A 37 -21.01 -9.68 -0.29
CA HIS A 37 -19.64 -9.48 -0.74
C HIS A 37 -19.07 -10.82 -1.23
N ILE A 38 -18.50 -10.83 -2.43
CA ILE A 38 -17.68 -11.95 -2.90
C ILE A 38 -16.23 -11.55 -2.72
N PHE A 39 -15.55 -12.22 -1.80
CA PHE A 39 -14.10 -12.10 -1.66
C PHE A 39 -13.45 -13.28 -2.36
N VAL A 40 -12.61 -12.99 -3.36
CA VAL A 40 -11.78 -13.99 -4.01
C VAL A 40 -10.32 -13.58 -3.91
N LYS A 41 -9.43 -14.55 -3.93
CA LYS A 41 -8.00 -14.31 -3.78
C LYS A 41 -7.24 -14.92 -4.95
N ASN A 42 -6.57 -14.07 -5.73
CA ASN A 42 -5.75 -14.45 -6.88
C ASN A 42 -6.46 -15.35 -7.92
N VAL A 43 -7.76 -15.13 -8.15
CA VAL A 43 -8.53 -15.81 -9.19
C VAL A 43 -9.32 -14.83 -10.02
N SER A 44 -9.48 -15.13 -11.31
CA SER A 44 -10.40 -14.43 -12.19
C SER A 44 -11.75 -15.12 -12.18
N PHE A 45 -12.82 -14.34 -12.05
CA PHE A 45 -14.19 -14.84 -12.05
C PHE A 45 -15.12 -13.81 -12.69
N GLN A 46 -16.25 -14.27 -13.19
CA GLN A 46 -17.33 -13.42 -13.69
C GLN A 46 -18.56 -13.62 -12.79
N VAL A 47 -19.28 -12.53 -12.53
CA VAL A 47 -20.50 -12.54 -11.73
C VAL A 47 -21.68 -12.15 -12.61
N ASN A 48 -22.70 -13.02 -12.64
CA ASN A 48 -23.97 -12.72 -13.27
C ASN A 48 -24.96 -12.22 -12.22
N PHE A 49 -25.28 -10.93 -12.26
CA PHE A 49 -26.29 -10.27 -11.44
C PHE A 49 -27.66 -10.21 -12.13
N GLY A 50 -27.88 -11.00 -13.20
CA GLY A 50 -29.10 -11.03 -14.01
C GLY A 50 -28.94 -10.45 -15.42
N GLN A 51 -27.74 -9.98 -15.78
CA GLN A 51 -27.46 -9.37 -17.07
C GLN A 51 -27.11 -10.37 -18.19
N LEU A 52 -26.88 -11.65 -17.86
CA LEU A 52 -26.56 -12.70 -18.83
C LEU A 52 -27.53 -13.88 -18.70
N ASN A 53 -27.70 -14.65 -19.77
CA ASN A 53 -28.40 -15.93 -19.73
C ASN A 53 -27.68 -16.91 -18.78
N THR A 54 -28.43 -17.70 -18.02
CA THR A 54 -27.89 -18.60 -17.01
C THR A 54 -27.89 -20.04 -17.52
N LYS A 55 -26.79 -20.76 -17.26
CA LYS A 55 -26.72 -22.21 -17.54
C LYS A 55 -27.63 -23.04 -16.62
N TYR A 56 -27.90 -22.49 -15.44
CA TYR A 56 -28.68 -23.13 -14.38
C TYR A 56 -29.95 -22.31 -14.14
N SER A 57 -31.08 -22.99 -13.95
CA SER A 57 -32.33 -22.36 -13.54
C SER A 57 -32.20 -21.80 -12.13
N LEU A 58 -32.76 -20.61 -11.92
CA LEU A 58 -32.83 -20.00 -10.61
C LEU A 58 -33.77 -20.82 -9.70
N GLN A 59 -33.40 -20.95 -8.42
CA GLN A 59 -34.25 -21.63 -7.45
C GLN A 59 -35.53 -20.84 -7.17
N SER A 60 -36.63 -21.54 -6.90
CA SER A 60 -37.91 -20.92 -6.57
C SER A 60 -37.77 -19.99 -5.34
N GLY A 61 -38.39 -18.82 -5.41
CA GLY A 61 -38.33 -17.80 -4.35
C GLY A 61 -37.10 -16.89 -4.38
N PHE A 62 -36.12 -17.16 -5.24
CA PHE A 62 -34.97 -16.27 -5.46
C PHE A 62 -35.18 -15.41 -6.70
N ARG A 63 -34.44 -14.31 -6.80
CA ARG A 63 -34.36 -13.44 -7.99
C ARG A 63 -32.97 -12.86 -8.15
N PHE A 64 -32.64 -12.42 -9.36
CA PHE A 64 -31.38 -11.73 -9.57
C PHE A 64 -31.41 -10.34 -8.92
N ILE A 65 -30.21 -9.88 -8.58
CA ILE A 65 -29.97 -8.56 -7.99
C ILE A 65 -30.46 -7.43 -8.94
N ASN A 66 -30.29 -7.60 -10.25
CA ASN A 66 -30.76 -6.62 -11.23
C ASN A 66 -32.28 -6.60 -11.40
N ASP A 67 -33.01 -7.63 -10.97
CA ASP A 67 -34.47 -7.75 -11.12
C ASP A 67 -35.25 -6.96 -10.05
N TYR A 68 -34.58 -6.45 -9.02
CA TYR A 68 -35.23 -5.60 -8.02
C TYR A 68 -35.55 -4.22 -8.59
N TYR A 69 -36.76 -3.71 -8.35
CA TYR A 69 -37.10 -2.33 -8.71
C TYR A 69 -36.27 -1.32 -7.92
N GLU A 70 -36.10 -0.10 -8.44
CA GLU A 70 -35.32 0.94 -7.75
C GLU A 70 -35.88 1.26 -6.35
N ASP A 71 -37.19 1.21 -6.18
CA ASP A 71 -37.87 1.45 -4.90
C ASP A 71 -37.60 0.38 -3.84
N ASP A 72 -37.14 -0.81 -4.26
CA ASP A 72 -36.74 -1.90 -3.37
C ASP A 72 -35.23 -1.86 -3.05
N ARG A 73 -34.51 -0.89 -3.63
CA ARG A 73 -33.08 -0.69 -3.43
C ARG A 73 -32.83 0.44 -2.43
N ILE A 74 -31.90 0.20 -1.53
CA ILE A 74 -31.39 1.24 -0.62
C ILE A 74 -30.08 1.77 -1.20
N ARG A 75 -29.87 3.08 -1.12
CA ARG A 75 -28.60 3.66 -1.55
C ARG A 75 -27.53 3.37 -0.52
N GLY A 76 -26.33 3.15 -1.02
CA GLY A 76 -25.21 2.86 -0.15
C GLY A 76 -24.71 3.97 0.71
N THR A 77 -23.66 3.64 1.46
CA THR A 77 -22.86 4.66 2.12
C THR A 77 -22.47 5.69 1.07
N LEU A 78 -23.07 6.87 1.21
CA LEU A 78 -22.72 8.04 0.44
C LEU A 78 -21.40 8.59 0.98
N GLY A 79 -20.60 9.11 0.06
CA GLY A 79 -19.49 9.98 0.46
C GLY A 79 -19.99 11.42 0.52
N PRO A 80 -19.04 12.37 0.60
CA PRO A 80 -19.37 13.79 0.52
C PRO A 80 -20.17 14.15 -0.74
N SER A 81 -20.90 15.27 -0.68
CA SER A 81 -21.85 15.66 -1.71
C SER A 81 -21.15 16.11 -3.00
N SER A 82 -19.95 16.67 -2.86
CA SER A 82 -19.10 17.18 -3.95
C SER A 82 -17.64 16.75 -3.76
N LYS A 83 -16.76 17.10 -4.72
CA LYS A 83 -15.31 16.83 -4.59
C LYS A 83 -14.65 17.79 -3.61
N GLU A 84 -15.16 19.02 -3.54
CA GLU A 84 -14.66 20.12 -2.70
C GLU A 84 -14.86 19.82 -1.21
N GLU A 85 -15.89 19.04 -0.88
CA GLU A 85 -16.10 18.51 0.47
C GLU A 85 -15.28 17.24 0.78
N CYS A 86 -14.62 16.65 -0.22
CA CYS A 86 -13.72 15.53 -0.02
C CYS A 86 -12.33 16.03 0.33
N GLU A 87 -11.68 15.36 1.28
CA GLU A 87 -10.27 15.60 1.57
C GLU A 87 -9.39 14.45 1.07
N ILE A 88 -8.19 14.81 0.62
CA ILE A 88 -7.12 13.85 0.36
C ILE A 88 -5.90 14.19 1.20
N ILE A 89 -5.45 13.22 1.99
CA ILE A 89 -4.29 13.35 2.87
C ILE A 89 -3.12 12.58 2.26
N MET A 90 -2.04 13.28 1.94
CA MET A 90 -0.78 12.67 1.53
C MET A 90 0.16 12.55 2.71
N MET A 91 0.52 11.32 3.08
CA MET A 91 1.57 11.10 4.07
C MET A 91 2.94 11.39 3.47
N VAL A 92 3.81 12.10 4.21
CA VAL A 92 5.18 12.42 3.79
C VAL A 92 6.16 12.07 4.90
N GLY A 93 7.17 11.26 4.60
CA GLY A 93 8.19 10.86 5.56
C GLY A 93 8.93 9.59 5.16
N LEU A 94 10.13 9.40 5.72
CA LEU A 94 11.00 8.27 5.42
C LEU A 94 10.33 6.92 5.76
N PRO A 95 10.72 5.81 5.10
CA PRO A 95 10.33 4.47 5.54
C PRO A 95 10.65 4.26 7.03
N GLY A 96 9.78 3.60 7.78
CA GLY A 96 9.95 3.42 9.23
C GLY A 96 9.64 4.64 10.11
N ALA A 97 9.31 5.80 9.53
CA ALA A 97 9.05 7.02 10.30
C ALA A 97 7.76 7.02 11.11
N GLY A 98 6.83 6.07 10.92
CA GLY A 98 5.56 6.02 11.67
C GLY A 98 4.31 6.51 10.93
N LYS A 99 4.39 6.75 9.61
CA LYS A 99 3.25 7.20 8.79
C LYS A 99 2.00 6.31 8.93
N SER A 100 2.14 5.00 8.73
CA SER A 100 1.00 4.07 8.82
C SER A 100 0.37 4.07 10.23
N PHE A 101 1.18 4.24 11.27
CA PHE A 101 0.69 4.38 12.65
C PHE A 101 -0.13 5.66 12.83
N TRP A 102 0.32 6.78 12.26
CA TRP A 102 -0.47 8.02 12.22
C TRP A 102 -1.79 7.81 11.46
N VAL A 103 -1.75 7.14 10.31
CA VAL A 103 -2.95 6.86 9.49
C VAL A 103 -3.96 6.00 10.24
N GLU A 104 -3.52 4.93 10.88
CA GLU A 104 -4.38 4.06 11.70
C GLU A 104 -5.07 4.85 12.81
N ARG A 105 -4.32 5.68 13.55
CA ARG A 105 -4.88 6.54 14.59
C ARG A 105 -5.84 7.58 14.04
N HIS A 106 -5.51 8.21 12.91
CA HIS A 106 -6.36 9.23 12.29
C HIS A 106 -7.70 8.63 11.83
N CYS A 107 -7.68 7.46 11.21
CA CYS A 107 -8.89 6.72 10.84
C CYS A 107 -9.73 6.29 12.06
N ALA A 108 -9.08 5.90 13.16
CA ALA A 108 -9.78 5.49 14.38
C ALA A 108 -10.47 6.65 15.11
N ILE A 109 -9.94 7.87 15.01
CA ILE A 109 -10.55 9.07 15.60
C ILE A 109 -11.63 9.65 14.67
N ASN A 110 -11.50 9.46 13.35
CA ASN A 110 -12.40 10.01 12.33
C ASN A 110 -13.14 8.91 11.57
N ILE A 111 -13.84 8.04 12.32
CA ILE A 111 -14.53 6.86 11.77
C ILE A 111 -15.63 7.26 10.78
N ASP A 112 -16.30 8.39 11.03
CA ASP A 112 -17.36 8.97 10.21
C ASP A 112 -16.87 9.35 8.80
N LYS A 113 -15.62 9.81 8.69
CA LYS A 113 -14.99 10.21 7.41
C LYS A 113 -14.77 9.03 6.46
N LYS A 114 -14.72 7.80 6.98
CA LYS A 114 -14.57 6.55 6.20
C LYS A 114 -13.47 6.63 5.14
N TYR A 115 -12.27 7.04 5.58
CA TYR A 115 -11.13 7.21 4.68
C TYR A 115 -10.80 5.93 3.88
N VAL A 116 -10.58 6.11 2.59
CA VAL A 116 -10.00 5.08 1.71
C VAL A 116 -8.48 5.18 1.78
N VAL A 117 -7.84 4.21 2.42
CA VAL A 117 -6.38 4.18 2.58
C VAL A 117 -5.72 3.45 1.41
N LEU A 118 -4.99 4.21 0.59
CA LEU A 118 -4.25 3.73 -0.57
C LEU A 118 -2.77 3.51 -0.19
N SER A 119 -2.36 2.25 -0.09
CA SER A 119 -0.99 1.86 0.23
C SER A 119 -0.58 0.58 -0.50
N THR A 120 0.70 0.44 -0.85
CA THR A 120 1.23 -0.81 -1.41
C THR A 120 1.16 -1.94 -0.38
N ASN A 121 1.37 -1.63 0.91
CA ASN A 121 1.30 -2.61 1.99
C ASN A 121 -0.09 -3.27 2.08
N ASN A 122 -1.17 -2.47 1.95
CA ASN A 122 -2.54 -2.99 1.96
C ASN A 122 -2.78 -3.93 0.79
N ILE A 123 -2.31 -3.59 -0.41
CA ILE A 123 -2.46 -4.44 -1.60
C ILE A 123 -1.67 -5.74 -1.43
N ILE A 124 -0.40 -5.64 -1.03
CA ILE A 124 0.48 -6.80 -0.84
C ILE A 124 -0.11 -7.75 0.19
N TYR A 125 -0.62 -7.23 1.30
CA TYR A 125 -1.30 -8.03 2.32
C TYR A 125 -2.48 -8.83 1.73
N GLN A 126 -3.27 -8.21 0.86
CA GLN A 126 -4.40 -8.88 0.19
C GLN A 126 -3.94 -9.88 -0.88
N MET A 127 -2.78 -9.67 -1.51
CA MET A 127 -2.21 -10.57 -2.51
C MET A 127 -1.55 -11.82 -1.91
N LYS A 128 -1.00 -11.72 -0.69
CA LYS A 128 -0.30 -12.84 -0.02
C LYS A 128 -1.26 -13.98 0.32
N ILE A 129 -1.15 -15.13 -0.32
CA ILE A 129 -1.76 -16.39 0.13
C ILE A 129 -0.78 -17.06 1.10
N ASP A 130 -1.29 -17.71 2.16
CA ASP A 130 -0.45 -18.41 3.14
C ASP A 130 0.56 -19.34 2.41
N ASN A 131 1.82 -19.32 2.85
CA ASN A 131 2.98 -20.03 2.27
C ASN A 131 3.59 -19.48 0.97
N TYR A 132 3.20 -18.29 0.48
CA TYR A 132 3.89 -17.64 -0.64
C TYR A 132 4.65 -16.39 -0.18
N GLU A 133 5.97 -16.52 0.00
CA GLU A 133 6.84 -15.38 0.25
C GLU A 133 6.87 -14.49 -1.00
N GLY A 134 6.66 -13.19 -0.80
CA GLY A 134 6.47 -12.22 -1.88
C GLY A 134 7.70 -12.14 -2.77
N SER A 135 7.56 -12.55 -4.03
CA SER A 135 8.56 -12.32 -5.06
C SER A 135 8.63 -10.82 -5.43
N HIS A 136 9.73 -10.39 -6.04
CA HIS A 136 9.87 -9.03 -6.60
C HIS A 136 8.68 -8.64 -7.50
N ASP A 137 8.15 -9.61 -8.25
CA ASP A 137 6.96 -9.44 -9.11
C ASP A 137 5.70 -9.01 -8.33
N MET A 138 5.56 -9.40 -7.06
CA MET A 138 4.43 -8.97 -6.22
C MET A 138 4.46 -7.47 -5.93
N MET A 139 5.62 -6.90 -5.65
CA MET A 139 5.76 -5.46 -5.38
C MET A 139 5.44 -4.64 -6.63
N ASP A 140 5.94 -5.07 -7.79
CA ASP A 140 5.69 -4.40 -9.07
C ASP A 140 4.20 -4.43 -9.44
N ARG A 141 3.54 -5.59 -9.29
CA ARG A 141 2.09 -5.72 -9.46
C ARG A 141 1.32 -4.86 -8.47
N ALA A 142 1.72 -4.83 -7.20
CA ALA A 142 1.07 -3.98 -6.19
C ALA A 142 1.18 -2.49 -6.55
N MET A 143 2.33 -2.04 -7.05
CA MET A 143 2.50 -0.67 -7.53
C MET A 143 1.62 -0.37 -8.75
N GLN A 144 1.48 -1.33 -9.68
CA GLN A 144 0.58 -1.18 -10.83
C GLN A 144 -0.89 -1.11 -10.40
N CYS A 145 -1.33 -1.99 -9.50
CA CYS A 145 -2.67 -1.96 -8.91
C CYS A 145 -2.93 -0.63 -8.20
N LEU A 146 -1.96 -0.14 -7.41
CA LEU A 146 -2.08 1.14 -6.72
C LEU A 146 -2.27 2.31 -7.69
N ARG A 147 -1.57 2.29 -8.84
CA ARG A 147 -1.74 3.32 -9.88
C ARG A 147 -3.17 3.35 -10.40
N ILE A 148 -3.73 2.19 -10.74
CA ILE A 148 -5.13 2.06 -11.19
C ILE A 148 -6.09 2.55 -10.10
N MET A 149 -5.80 2.21 -8.83
CA MET A 149 -6.62 2.68 -7.71
C MET A 149 -6.59 4.20 -7.52
N PHE A 150 -5.47 4.89 -7.82
CA PHE A 150 -5.46 6.35 -7.81
C PHE A 150 -6.42 6.92 -8.85
N ASP A 151 -6.42 6.39 -10.07
CA ASP A 151 -7.30 6.86 -11.15
C ASP A 151 -8.79 6.64 -10.80
N ILE A 152 -9.10 5.48 -10.18
CA ILE A 152 -10.45 5.21 -9.69
C ILE A 152 -10.82 6.15 -8.55
N ALA A 153 -9.94 6.32 -7.56
CA ALA A 153 -10.21 7.13 -6.38
C ALA A 153 -10.44 8.61 -6.74
N ALA A 154 -9.68 9.15 -7.71
CA ALA A 154 -9.84 10.51 -8.23
C ALA A 154 -11.23 10.78 -8.84
N CYS A 155 -11.90 9.72 -9.33
CA CYS A 155 -13.24 9.78 -9.89
C CYS A 155 -14.36 9.63 -8.85
N ARG A 156 -14.03 9.40 -7.56
CA ARG A 156 -15.02 9.10 -6.51
C ARG A 156 -15.03 10.20 -5.45
N LYS A 157 -16.24 10.61 -5.04
CA LYS A 157 -16.44 11.55 -3.93
C LYS A 157 -16.23 10.82 -2.60
N ARG A 158 -14.99 10.66 -2.15
CA ARG A 158 -14.62 9.98 -0.89
C ARG A 158 -13.40 10.67 -0.27
N ASN A 159 -13.29 10.59 1.05
CA ASN A 159 -12.07 10.99 1.76
C ASN A 159 -10.99 9.94 1.55
N ILE A 160 -9.77 10.36 1.23
CA ILE A 160 -8.69 9.46 0.78
C ILE A 160 -7.41 9.74 1.57
N ILE A 161 -6.65 8.69 1.86
CA ILE A 161 -5.30 8.81 2.44
C ILE A 161 -4.31 8.06 1.55
N ILE A 162 -3.24 8.71 1.13
CA ILE A 162 -2.10 8.08 0.44
C ILE A 162 -1.01 7.77 1.47
N ASP A 163 -0.97 6.53 1.94
CA ASP A 163 0.06 6.05 2.87
C ASP A 163 1.27 5.50 2.11
N GLN A 164 2.11 6.45 1.66
CA GLN A 164 3.41 6.18 1.07
C GLN A 164 4.42 7.20 1.60
N THR A 165 5.68 7.10 1.17
CA THR A 165 6.77 7.95 1.68
C THR A 165 6.74 9.37 1.13
N ASN A 166 6.43 9.54 -0.16
CA ASN A 166 6.19 10.83 -0.82
C ASN A 166 7.24 11.94 -0.53
N VAL A 167 8.50 11.55 -0.32
CA VAL A 167 9.60 12.48 0.02
C VAL A 167 10.10 13.30 -1.18
N TYR A 168 9.75 12.92 -2.40
CA TYR A 168 10.18 13.58 -3.63
C TYR A 168 9.08 14.51 -4.16
N GLY A 169 9.39 15.79 -4.37
CA GLY A 169 8.40 16.79 -4.81
C GLY A 169 7.69 16.42 -6.12
N ASN A 170 8.42 15.94 -7.12
CA ASN A 170 7.83 15.52 -8.41
C ASN A 170 6.80 14.39 -8.27
N ASN A 171 7.05 13.42 -7.38
CA ASN A 171 6.10 12.35 -7.11
C ASN A 171 4.83 12.86 -6.41
N ARG A 172 4.97 13.87 -5.54
CA ARG A 172 3.81 14.50 -4.89
C ARG A 172 2.93 15.20 -5.91
N ARG A 173 3.52 16.06 -6.75
CA ARG A 173 2.80 16.81 -7.79
C ARG A 173 2.04 15.89 -8.74
N ARG A 174 2.69 14.85 -9.25
CA ARG A 174 2.05 13.86 -10.16
C ARG A 174 0.85 13.15 -9.53
N LYS A 175 0.90 12.85 -8.23
CA LYS A 175 -0.22 12.18 -7.55
C LYS A 175 -1.34 13.17 -7.24
N MET A 176 -0.99 14.34 -6.69
CA MET A 176 -1.98 15.35 -6.29
C MET A 176 -2.70 15.98 -7.49
N SER A 177 -2.08 16.01 -8.68
CA SER A 177 -2.74 16.49 -9.90
C SER A 177 -3.94 15.63 -10.32
N LEU A 178 -4.06 14.39 -9.86
CA LEU A 178 -5.22 13.54 -10.13
C LEU A 178 -6.44 13.96 -9.30
N PHE A 179 -6.22 14.63 -8.17
CA PHE A 179 -7.25 14.94 -7.18
C PHE A 179 -7.62 16.43 -7.24
N ASP A 180 -7.74 16.96 -8.45
CA ASP A 180 -8.25 18.31 -8.65
C ASP A 180 -9.69 18.44 -8.13
N GLY A 181 -9.96 19.58 -7.50
CA GLY A 181 -11.22 19.87 -6.79
C GLY A 181 -11.35 19.24 -5.40
N PHE A 182 -10.39 18.46 -4.91
CA PHE A 182 -10.37 17.99 -3.51
C PHE A 182 -9.65 19.00 -2.61
N TYR A 183 -9.96 19.00 -1.32
CA TYR A 183 -9.11 19.62 -0.31
C TYR A 183 -7.85 18.75 -0.09
N ARG A 184 -6.68 19.25 -0.50
CA ARG A 184 -5.41 18.51 -0.54
C ARG A 184 -4.54 18.89 0.65
N ARG A 185 -4.32 17.94 1.54
CA ARG A 185 -3.49 18.13 2.74
C ARG A 185 -2.27 17.22 2.71
N ALA A 186 -1.11 17.73 3.11
CA ALA A 186 0.06 16.91 3.40
C ALA A 186 0.23 16.74 4.91
N VAL A 187 0.58 15.53 5.36
CA VAL A 187 0.96 15.27 6.76
C VAL A 187 2.39 14.77 6.77
N VAL A 188 3.27 15.58 7.36
CA VAL A 188 4.70 15.33 7.47
C VAL A 188 4.99 14.62 8.78
N VAL A 189 5.51 13.40 8.67
CA VAL A 189 5.92 12.56 9.80
C VAL A 189 7.43 12.40 9.76
N ILE A 190 8.11 13.19 10.60
CA ILE A 190 9.55 13.16 10.79
C ILE A 190 9.80 13.13 12.30
N PRO A 191 10.11 11.95 12.88
CA PRO A 191 10.59 11.86 14.25
C PRO A 191 12.02 12.41 14.35
N ASP A 192 12.50 12.64 15.57
CA ASP A 192 13.92 12.86 15.83
C ASP A 192 14.75 11.60 15.47
N ASP A 193 16.07 11.77 15.28
CA ASP A 193 16.95 10.70 14.81
C ASP A 193 17.00 9.50 15.78
N ASN A 194 16.94 9.71 17.10
CA ASN A 194 16.97 8.62 18.08
C ASN A 194 15.69 7.79 18.01
N GLU A 195 14.54 8.47 17.98
CA GLU A 195 13.24 7.81 17.83
C GLU A 195 13.11 7.12 16.46
N TYR A 196 13.63 7.71 15.40
CA TYR A 196 13.66 7.09 14.07
C TYR A 196 14.42 5.77 14.08
N GLN A 197 15.61 5.73 14.69
CA GLN A 197 16.40 4.50 14.78
C GLN A 197 15.70 3.45 15.65
N ARG A 198 15.13 3.86 16.78
CA ARG A 198 14.36 2.96 17.65
C ARG A 198 13.18 2.32 16.89
N ARG A 199 12.42 3.11 16.12
CA ARG A 199 11.30 2.61 15.29
C ARG A 199 11.78 1.63 14.22
N ARG A 200 12.89 1.92 13.54
CA ARG A 200 13.44 1.02 12.52
C ARG A 200 13.92 -0.30 13.10
N PHE A 201 14.63 -0.25 14.23
CA PHE A 201 15.09 -1.45 14.94
C PHE A 201 13.89 -2.33 15.36
N LYS A 202 12.86 -1.70 15.94
CA LYS A 202 11.62 -2.39 16.31
C LYS A 202 10.92 -3.04 15.10
N GLN A 203 10.81 -2.32 13.97
CA GLN A 203 10.19 -2.88 12.75
C GLN A 203 10.97 -4.04 12.15
N GLN A 204 12.30 -3.98 12.20
CA GLN A 204 13.15 -5.06 11.71
C GLN A 204 12.92 -6.34 12.52
N ILE A 205 12.82 -6.23 13.85
CA ILE A 205 12.58 -7.39 14.73
C ILE A 205 11.15 -7.92 14.61
N GLU A 206 10.15 -7.03 14.66
CA GLU A 206 8.75 -7.46 14.80
C GLU A 206 8.07 -7.81 13.46
N GLN A 207 8.52 -7.23 12.35
CA GLN A 207 7.84 -7.36 11.05
C GLN A 207 8.70 -8.04 9.99
N ASP A 208 9.92 -8.44 10.33
CA ASP A 208 10.92 -8.96 9.40
C ASP A 208 11.09 -8.07 8.14
N LYS A 209 10.99 -6.75 8.36
CA LYS A 209 11.11 -5.74 7.31
C LYS A 209 12.46 -5.06 7.42
N PHE A 210 13.47 -5.66 6.80
CA PHE A 210 14.76 -5.01 6.64
C PHE A 210 14.73 -4.02 5.48
N ILE A 211 15.06 -2.76 5.76
CA ILE A 211 15.20 -1.71 4.75
C ILE A 211 16.68 -1.30 4.76
N PRO A 212 17.44 -1.50 3.66
CA PRO A 212 18.84 -1.13 3.61
C PRO A 212 19.09 0.36 3.85
N ASP A 213 20.15 0.68 4.59
CA ASP A 213 20.51 2.08 4.88
C ASP A 213 20.89 2.86 3.62
N SER A 214 21.46 2.20 2.60
CA SER A 214 21.73 2.81 1.30
C SER A 214 20.46 3.40 0.66
N PHE A 215 19.34 2.68 0.75
CA PHE A 215 18.05 3.13 0.24
C PHE A 215 17.49 4.29 1.05
N VAL A 216 17.54 4.20 2.39
CA VAL A 216 17.10 5.30 3.27
C VAL A 216 17.95 6.55 3.05
N ASN A 217 19.27 6.40 2.90
CA ASN A 217 20.19 7.50 2.65
C ASN A 217 19.93 8.18 1.30
N GLN A 218 19.59 7.41 0.27
CA GLN A 218 19.15 7.98 -1.01
C GLN A 218 17.88 8.83 -0.85
N MET A 219 16.91 8.37 -0.06
CA MET A 219 15.69 9.13 0.21
C MET A 219 15.99 10.40 1.03
N LYS A 220 16.80 10.29 2.10
CA LYS A 220 17.29 11.42 2.91
C LYS A 220 17.96 12.49 2.03
N ALA A 221 18.78 12.07 1.07
CA ALA A 221 19.51 12.97 0.16
C ALA A 221 18.61 13.83 -0.73
N ASN A 222 17.41 13.34 -1.02
CA ASN A 222 16.47 13.93 -1.97
C ASN A 222 15.13 14.28 -1.31
N PHE A 223 15.08 14.31 0.02
CA PHE A 223 13.85 14.60 0.74
C PHE A 223 13.56 16.09 0.63
N ASP A 224 12.47 16.45 -0.05
CA ASP A 224 11.86 17.78 -0.05
C ASP A 224 10.67 17.84 0.90
N LEU A 225 10.57 18.91 1.69
CA LEU A 225 9.36 19.17 2.48
C LEU A 225 8.24 19.68 1.56
N PRO A 226 6.97 19.33 1.81
CA PRO A 226 5.84 19.93 1.13
C PRO A 226 5.63 21.37 1.61
N GLU A 227 5.07 22.22 0.74
CA GLU A 227 4.75 23.61 1.02
C GLU A 227 3.28 23.86 0.66
N VAL A 228 2.64 24.78 1.39
CA VAL A 228 1.30 25.28 1.07
C VAL A 228 1.37 26.05 -0.26
N ALA A 229 0.30 25.99 -1.06
CA ALA A 229 0.14 26.65 -2.35
C ALA A 229 0.94 26.08 -3.55
N ASP A 230 1.66 24.96 -3.39
CA ASP A 230 2.12 24.15 -4.54
C ASP A 230 0.98 23.24 -5.03
N VAL A 231 0.85 22.06 -4.46
CA VAL A 231 -0.23 21.10 -4.73
C VAL A 231 -1.05 20.76 -3.49
N PHE A 232 -0.85 21.54 -2.42
CA PHE A 232 -1.48 21.36 -1.12
C PHE A 232 -2.12 22.67 -0.67
N ASP A 233 -3.32 22.54 -0.14
CA ASP A 233 -4.07 23.60 0.53
C ASP A 233 -3.61 23.73 1.99
N ASP A 234 -3.10 22.65 2.60
CA ASP A 234 -2.59 22.62 3.98
C ASP A 234 -1.44 21.63 4.18
N VAL A 235 -0.55 21.92 5.13
CA VAL A 235 0.59 21.09 5.51
C VAL A 235 0.69 20.97 7.04
N GLU A 236 0.43 19.77 7.55
CA GLU A 236 0.54 19.43 8.97
C GLU A 236 1.91 18.79 9.28
N TYR A 237 2.50 19.16 10.41
CA TYR A 237 3.71 18.54 10.95
C TYR A 237 3.35 17.76 12.21
N ALA A 238 3.30 16.43 12.10
CA ALA A 238 2.71 15.57 13.14
C ALA A 238 3.61 15.37 14.38
N GLU A 239 4.92 15.57 14.26
CA GLU A 239 5.89 15.32 15.34
C GLU A 239 6.85 16.50 15.51
N LEU A 240 7.88 16.62 14.66
CA LEU A 240 8.76 17.80 14.67
C LEU A 240 8.07 19.00 14.03
N THR A 241 8.21 20.18 14.64
CA THR A 241 7.73 21.44 14.03
C THR A 241 8.41 21.72 12.69
N PHE A 242 7.78 22.55 11.84
CA PHE A 242 8.33 22.93 10.53
C PHE A 242 9.81 23.33 10.60
N ARG A 243 10.18 24.17 11.57
CA ARG A 243 11.56 24.66 11.73
C ARG A 243 12.55 23.51 11.93
N TYR A 244 12.28 22.62 12.89
CA TYR A 244 13.17 21.49 13.18
C TYR A 244 13.19 20.44 12.07
N ALA A 245 12.02 20.17 11.47
CA ALA A 245 11.92 19.28 10.31
C ALA A 245 12.75 19.80 9.12
N ARG A 246 12.67 21.11 8.85
CA ARG A 246 13.46 21.76 7.79
C ARG A 246 14.95 21.66 8.08
N ASP A 247 15.38 21.99 9.28
CA ASP A 247 16.80 21.96 9.66
C ASP A 247 17.37 20.54 9.56
N LEU A 248 16.60 19.52 9.98
CA LEU A 248 16.98 18.10 9.84
C LEU A 248 17.07 17.64 8.39
N VAL A 249 16.10 18.03 7.55
CA VAL A 249 16.13 17.71 6.10
C VAL A 249 17.30 18.40 5.41
N MET A 250 17.61 19.65 5.76
CA MET A 250 18.79 20.37 5.27
C MET A 250 20.07 19.64 5.67
N TYR A 251 20.17 19.21 6.92
CA TYR A 251 21.30 18.40 7.40
C TYR A 251 21.46 17.10 6.59
N TYR A 252 20.38 16.36 6.35
CA TYR A 252 20.41 15.14 5.53
C TYR A 252 20.95 15.37 4.12
N ARG A 253 20.55 16.47 3.46
CA ARG A 253 21.04 16.81 2.12
C ARG A 253 22.52 17.18 2.15
N HIS A 254 22.93 17.98 3.14
CA HIS A 254 24.31 18.42 3.28
C HIS A 254 25.27 17.24 3.51
N GLN A 255 24.92 16.31 4.41
CA GLN A 255 25.72 15.10 4.64
C GLN A 255 25.90 14.28 3.37
N ASN A 256 24.85 14.15 2.55
CA ASN A 256 24.93 13.45 1.28
C ASN A 256 25.80 14.17 0.24
N GLN A 257 25.81 15.51 0.22
CA GLN A 257 26.72 16.27 -0.64
C GLN A 257 28.18 16.00 -0.28
N ILE A 258 28.52 16.02 1.01
CA ILE A 258 29.86 15.69 1.52
C ILE A 258 30.28 14.28 1.11
N ILE A 259 29.38 13.29 1.25
CA ILE A 259 29.64 11.90 0.85
C ILE A 259 29.90 11.81 -0.66
N LYS A 260 29.06 12.44 -1.48
CA LYS A 260 29.22 12.46 -2.95
C LYS A 260 30.55 13.09 -3.36
N GLU A 261 30.93 14.21 -2.75
CA GLU A 261 32.21 14.87 -3.00
C GLU A 261 33.41 14.00 -2.59
N THR A 262 33.31 13.34 -1.44
CA THR A 262 34.35 12.43 -0.94
C THR A 262 34.53 11.23 -1.87
N LEU A 263 33.43 10.64 -2.35
CA LEU A 263 33.46 9.55 -3.33
C LEU A 263 34.02 10.00 -4.68
N ARG A 264 33.65 11.19 -5.17
CA ARG A 264 34.22 11.80 -6.38
C ARG A 264 35.74 11.99 -6.24
N LYS A 265 36.22 12.50 -5.11
CA LYS A 265 37.65 12.67 -4.82
C LYS A 265 38.38 11.31 -4.77
N LYS A 266 37.80 10.29 -4.13
CA LYS A 266 38.36 8.92 -4.10
C LYS A 266 38.42 8.28 -5.48
N ASN A 267 37.38 8.43 -6.30
CA ASN A 267 37.37 7.90 -7.66
C ASN A 267 38.39 8.62 -8.55
N LYS A 268 38.52 9.94 -8.44
CA LYS A 268 39.59 10.70 -9.13
C LYS A 268 40.98 10.19 -8.73
N ARG A 269 41.25 9.97 -7.43
CA ARG A 269 42.51 9.39 -6.95
C ARG A 269 42.77 8.01 -7.52
N LYS A 270 41.80 7.08 -7.48
CA LYS A 270 41.93 5.75 -8.12
C LYS A 270 42.22 5.83 -9.62
N THR A 271 41.63 6.81 -10.31
CA THR A 271 41.86 7.00 -11.76
C THR A 271 43.29 7.49 -12.02
N ILE A 272 43.78 8.43 -11.19
CA ILE A 272 45.15 8.94 -11.23
C ILE A 272 46.14 7.82 -10.87
N ASP A 273 45.87 7.05 -9.82
CA ASP A 273 46.70 5.93 -9.39
C ASP A 273 46.78 4.87 -10.49
N ASN A 274 45.65 4.47 -11.09
CA ASN A 274 45.62 3.55 -12.23
C ASN A 274 46.41 4.09 -13.44
N HIS A 275 46.33 5.40 -13.71
CA HIS A 275 47.11 6.04 -14.76
C HIS A 275 48.62 5.97 -14.46
N TRP A 276 49.04 6.26 -13.23
CA TRP A 276 50.45 6.11 -12.80
C TRP A 276 50.92 4.64 -12.80
N PHE A 277 50.06 3.69 -12.43
CA PHE A 277 50.36 2.26 -12.53
C PHE A 277 50.60 1.82 -13.98
N HIS A 278 49.79 2.30 -14.93
CA HIS A 278 50.00 2.03 -16.35
C HIS A 278 51.28 2.68 -16.91
N ILE A 279 51.60 3.91 -16.48
CA ILE A 279 52.85 4.58 -16.86
C ILE A 279 54.08 3.82 -16.32
N LYS A 280 54.07 3.41 -15.05
CA LYS A 280 55.14 2.58 -14.46
C LYS A 280 55.30 1.23 -15.17
N LYS A 281 54.19 0.59 -15.58
CA LYS A 281 54.22 -0.69 -16.30
C LYS A 281 54.80 -0.55 -17.71
N ASN A 282 54.63 0.60 -18.37
CA ASN A 282 55.26 0.87 -19.67
C ASN A 282 56.75 1.21 -19.54
N ASN A 283 57.16 1.88 -18.46
CA ASN A 283 58.60 2.16 -18.23
C ASN A 283 59.39 0.92 -17.77
N ASN A 284 58.74 -0.08 -17.16
CA ASN A 284 59.39 -1.33 -16.74
C ASN A 284 59.35 -2.46 -17.79
N ARG A 285 58.96 -2.18 -19.04
CA ARG A 285 58.92 -3.18 -20.12
C ARG A 285 60.25 -3.42 -20.84
N SER A 286 61.35 -2.82 -20.39
CA SER A 286 62.71 -3.19 -20.75
C SER A 286 63.37 -3.90 -19.57
N ILE A 287 63.04 -5.18 -19.35
CA ILE A 287 63.87 -6.26 -18.79
C ILE A 287 62.97 -7.51 -18.84
N GLN A 288 63.24 -8.39 -19.80
CA GLN A 288 62.68 -9.73 -19.85
C GLN A 288 63.35 -10.59 -18.77
N PHE A 289 62.57 -11.39 -18.04
CA PHE A 289 62.93 -12.78 -17.79
C PHE A 289 61.68 -13.65 -17.71
N SER A 290 61.75 -14.74 -18.47
CA SER A 290 60.89 -15.91 -18.53
C SER A 290 60.76 -16.60 -17.18
N HIS A 291 59.55 -17.01 -16.77
CA HIS A 291 59.28 -18.32 -16.14
C HIS A 291 57.79 -18.67 -16.15
N ASP A 292 57.56 -19.96 -16.03
CA ASP A 292 56.49 -20.78 -16.57
C ASP A 292 55.06 -20.63 -16.03
N ARG A 293 54.15 -21.19 -16.83
CA ARG A 293 52.73 -21.41 -16.58
C ARG A 293 52.53 -22.43 -15.45
N HIS A 294 51.64 -22.12 -14.51
CA HIS A 294 50.72 -23.12 -13.99
C HIS A 294 49.32 -22.53 -13.78
N SER A 295 48.36 -23.16 -14.44
CA SER A 295 46.92 -23.06 -14.27
C SER A 295 46.48 -23.56 -12.91
N ASN A 296 45.49 -22.90 -12.30
CA ASN A 296 44.47 -23.55 -11.47
C ASN A 296 43.22 -22.65 -11.39
N ASN A 297 42.16 -23.08 -12.07
CA ASN A 297 40.78 -22.66 -11.82
C ASN A 297 40.26 -23.48 -10.64
N ILE A 298 39.70 -22.85 -9.62
CA ILE A 298 38.69 -23.48 -8.76
C ILE A 298 37.59 -22.45 -8.46
N ASP A 299 36.38 -22.85 -8.86
CA ASP A 299 35.07 -22.25 -8.65
C ASP A 299 34.51 -22.62 -7.25
N LEU A 300 33.28 -22.18 -6.93
CA LEU A 300 32.41 -22.57 -5.78
C LEU A 300 32.45 -21.59 -4.58
N SER A 301 31.35 -21.23 -3.91
CA SER A 301 29.91 -21.47 -4.10
C SER A 301 29.15 -20.58 -3.09
N PHE A 302 27.93 -20.19 -3.45
CA PHE A 302 26.95 -19.57 -2.56
C PHE A 302 26.38 -20.61 -1.58
N ASN A 303 26.35 -20.30 -0.27
CA ASN A 303 25.58 -21.06 0.71
C ASN A 303 24.36 -20.26 1.20
N HIS A 304 23.18 -20.76 0.85
CA HIS A 304 21.89 -20.48 1.49
C HIS A 304 21.86 -21.11 2.89
N TYR A 305 21.27 -20.40 3.85
CA TYR A 305 20.76 -21.01 5.09
C TYR A 305 19.31 -20.58 5.31
N HIS A 306 18.43 -21.57 5.26
CA HIS A 306 17.04 -21.53 5.74
C HIS A 306 16.98 -22.06 7.18
N SER A 307 15.94 -21.63 7.90
CA SER A 307 15.03 -22.40 8.79
C SER A 307 14.70 -21.60 10.09
N PRO A 308 13.65 -21.94 10.86
CA PRO A 308 12.33 -21.29 10.76
C PRO A 308 11.81 -20.82 12.15
N LEU A 309 10.61 -20.20 12.19
CA LEU A 309 9.48 -20.56 13.08
C LEU A 309 8.63 -19.36 13.56
N LEU A 310 7.31 -19.56 13.43
CA LEU A 310 6.23 -19.31 14.40
C LEU A 310 5.93 -17.86 14.87
N SER A 311 4.82 -17.33 14.34
CA SER A 311 3.51 -17.29 15.05
C SER A 311 2.79 -15.94 15.13
N HIS A 312 1.46 -16.08 15.01
CA HIS A 312 0.37 -15.25 15.53
C HIS A 312 -0.08 -14.02 14.71
N SER A 313 -1.02 -14.31 13.82
CA SER A 313 -1.87 -13.38 13.10
C SER A 313 -2.88 -12.70 14.05
N LYS A 314 -2.74 -11.38 14.22
CA LYS A 314 -3.87 -10.52 14.59
C LYS A 314 -4.58 -10.09 13.31
N GLN A 315 -5.79 -10.59 13.10
CA GLN A 315 -6.68 -10.16 12.02
C GLN A 315 -7.15 -8.72 12.28
N HIS A 316 -6.46 -7.74 11.71
CA HIS A 316 -7.01 -6.38 11.57
C HIS A 316 -7.85 -6.31 10.29
N ARG A 317 -9.14 -5.98 10.46
CA ARG A 317 -10.13 -5.85 9.39
C ARG A 317 -9.81 -4.64 8.50
N HIS A 318 -9.06 -4.87 7.42
CA HIS A 318 -8.95 -3.92 6.31
C HIS A 318 -9.47 -4.57 5.04
N CYS A 319 -10.78 -4.56 4.86
CA CYS A 319 -11.40 -4.89 3.58
C CYS A 319 -11.38 -3.62 2.72
N LEU A 320 -10.69 -3.65 1.58
CA LEU A 320 -10.90 -2.67 0.52
C LEU A 320 -12.32 -2.89 0.00
N SER A 321 -13.27 -2.06 0.44
CA SER A 321 -14.60 -2.06 -0.15
C SER A 321 -14.45 -1.70 -1.62
N THR A 322 -14.66 -2.67 -2.51
CA THR A 322 -14.76 -2.43 -3.94
C THR A 322 -15.87 -1.41 -4.18
N PHE A 323 -15.60 -0.46 -5.06
CA PHE A 323 -16.42 0.72 -5.33
C PHE A 323 -17.75 0.40 -6.04
N ASN A 324 -18.60 -0.43 -5.44
CA ASN A 324 -19.94 -0.72 -5.94
C ASN A 324 -20.98 -0.06 -5.06
N HIS A 325 -21.80 0.76 -5.70
CA HIS A 325 -23.01 1.34 -5.14
C HIS A 325 -24.14 0.41 -5.56
N HIS A 326 -24.91 -0.16 -4.62
CA HIS A 326 -26.33 -0.53 -4.65
C HIS A 326 -26.62 -1.56 -3.55
N TYR A 327 -27.73 -1.38 -2.81
CA TYR A 327 -28.13 -2.21 -1.66
C TYR A 327 -29.56 -2.66 -1.89
N TYR A 328 -29.96 -3.79 -1.31
CA TYR A 328 -31.26 -4.40 -1.55
C TYR A 328 -31.95 -4.69 -0.22
N ARG A 329 -33.26 -4.44 -0.15
CA ARG A 329 -34.10 -4.79 1.00
C ARG A 329 -34.99 -5.97 0.62
N TYR A 330 -35.11 -6.95 1.51
CA TYR A 330 -36.26 -7.86 1.48
C TYR A 330 -37.42 -7.15 2.18
N LYS A 331 -38.43 -6.75 1.42
CA LYS A 331 -39.70 -6.27 1.98
C LYS A 331 -40.47 -7.53 2.37
N ASN A 332 -40.79 -7.69 3.66
CA ASN A 332 -41.69 -8.75 4.11
C ASN A 332 -42.99 -8.64 3.29
N GLY A 333 -43.23 -9.64 2.45
CA GLY A 333 -44.51 -9.83 1.80
C GLY A 333 -45.52 -10.18 2.88
N SER A 334 -46.37 -9.22 3.24
CA SER A 334 -47.67 -9.53 3.80
C SER A 334 -48.58 -9.94 2.65
N LYS A 335 -48.97 -11.23 2.70
CA LYS A 335 -49.88 -12.02 1.85
C LYS A 335 -49.25 -12.76 0.68
#